data_AF-A0A4U6D965-F1
#
_entry.id   AF-A0A4U6D965-F1
#
_cell.length_a   1.000
_cell.length_b   1.000
_cell.length_c   1.000
_cell.angle_alpha   90.00
_cell.angle_beta   90.00
_cell.angle_gamma   90.00
#
_symmetry.space_group_name_H-M   'P 1'
#
loop_
_entity.id
_entity.type
_entity.pdbx_description
1 polymer ?
#
loop_
_entity_poly.entity_id
_entity_poly.type
_entity_poly.pdbx_seq_one_letter_code
_entity_poly.pdbx_strand_id
1 'polypeptide(L)'
;MNRRDAIKDLSMIPLAGSIMLPKTSAPEKAVSQAQVAASKEIYQAIGVEPIINCRGTFTIIGGSIERPEVRTAMDAAAQVFVQYDELAFGAGKRLAELTGAEWGMVSAGCAAGMKHITVACVTGGNPEKLIRVPNLAGFDKTEVIIPRYSRNVYDHALRNVGVTLITVDSIEELTNAISSRTALIYLMAGDESMKGPMSLEAISKIAKPKNIPVMVDAAAEDLTIPNVHLKMGATVVIYSGGKALCGPQCAGLVLGQKDLLMSAWQASAPHHGPGRDNKVGREETMGMIAAVEAWTKRDHAGEWKRWLSWLDNISKTVTAIDGVKTTVVEPKDQLSNRTPQLRISWDPAKFNITGEEIAELFGRTKPRIALGGGSREGSTFISITTGQMQPGDDKVVADRFVSVLSEKRTPQKTDMKPATVALKGHWDLDVQFFSSVSKQSLIIEQDGNWLEGSHKGEFSVRELQGTVEGNEVKMRSSDRQIADNITFSFSGTAKDDTMTGSIYMGEYMTATFTAKRHKFKAKREKIFIPSGPPLAT
;
A
#
# COMPACT_ATOMS: atom_id res chain seq x y z
N MET A 1 -38.47 44.98 -40.45
CA MET A 1 -38.77 46.06 -39.48
C MET A 1 -37.50 46.45 -38.76
N ASN A 2 -37.24 47.75 -38.67
CA ASN A 2 -35.92 48.36 -38.55
C ASN A 2 -35.29 48.32 -37.15
N ARG A 3 -33.96 48.28 -37.16
CA ARG A 3 -33.04 48.63 -36.08
C ARG A 3 -33.13 50.13 -35.79
N ARG A 4 -33.69 50.51 -34.63
CA ARG A 4 -33.46 51.75 -33.86
C ARG A 4 -34.64 51.90 -32.89
N ASP A 5 -34.38 51.70 -31.60
CA ASP A 5 -35.06 52.34 -30.44
C ASP A 5 -34.96 51.48 -29.17
N ALA A 6 -33.73 51.20 -28.72
CA ALA A 6 -33.50 50.71 -27.36
C ALA A 6 -32.07 51.01 -26.86
N ILE A 7 -31.57 52.21 -27.14
CA ILE A 7 -30.38 52.75 -26.47
C ILE A 7 -30.74 54.14 -25.95
N LYS A 8 -31.14 54.17 -24.67
CA LYS A 8 -30.99 55.29 -23.73
C LYS A 8 -31.60 54.81 -22.41
N ASP A 9 -30.78 54.10 -21.65
CA ASP A 9 -30.72 54.15 -20.19
C ASP A 9 -29.52 53.32 -19.75
N LEU A 10 -28.35 53.92 -19.90
CA LEU A 10 -27.16 53.54 -19.17
C LEU A 10 -27.13 54.40 -17.90
N SER A 11 -27.20 53.79 -16.72
CA SER A 11 -26.20 54.10 -15.68
C SER A 11 -26.24 53.10 -14.52
N MET A 12 -25.09 52.43 -14.39
CA MET A 12 -24.43 52.05 -13.13
C MET A 12 -25.08 51.01 -12.22
N ILE A 13 -24.67 49.74 -12.37
CA ILE A 13 -24.47 48.82 -11.22
C ILE A 13 -23.15 48.05 -11.44
N PRO A 14 -22.27 47.90 -10.43
CA PRO A 14 -20.91 47.39 -10.62
C PRO A 14 -20.83 45.87 -10.81
N LEU A 15 -19.84 45.45 -11.60
CA LEU A 15 -19.26 44.11 -11.62
C LEU A 15 -18.78 43.70 -10.20
N ALA A 16 -19.47 42.76 -9.57
CA ALA A 16 -18.94 41.96 -8.46
C ALA A 16 -19.79 40.69 -8.24
N GLY A 17 -19.75 39.76 -9.19
CA GLY A 17 -20.38 38.45 -9.07
C GLY A 17 -19.46 37.43 -8.42
N SER A 18 -19.10 37.63 -7.15
CA SER A 18 -18.49 36.59 -6.34
C SER A 18 -19.57 35.57 -6.01
N ILE A 19 -19.55 34.39 -6.63
CA ILE A 19 -20.36 33.26 -6.16
C ILE A 19 -19.78 32.84 -4.80
N MET A 20 -20.27 33.45 -3.73
CA MET A 20 -20.03 32.99 -2.37
C MET A 20 -20.86 31.73 -2.14
N LEU A 21 -20.21 30.57 -2.18
CA LEU A 21 -20.71 29.39 -1.49
C LEU A 21 -20.91 29.74 0.00
N PRO A 22 -21.94 29.19 0.67
CA PRO A 22 -22.24 29.55 2.05
C PRO A 22 -21.03 29.27 2.94
N LYS A 23 -20.51 30.32 3.59
CA LYS A 23 -19.57 30.19 4.70
C LYS A 23 -20.31 29.63 5.90
N THR A 24 -20.40 28.31 5.99
CA THR A 24 -20.58 27.63 7.27
C THR A 24 -19.23 27.09 7.71
N SER A 25 -18.49 27.88 8.49
CA SER A 25 -17.52 27.32 9.43
C SER A 25 -18.32 26.67 10.56
N ALA A 26 -18.89 25.51 10.28
CA ALA A 26 -19.45 24.68 11.33
C ALA A 26 -18.27 24.14 12.16
N PRO A 27 -18.28 24.25 13.50
CA PRO A 27 -17.37 23.47 14.31
C PRO A 27 -17.56 21.99 13.95
N GLU A 28 -16.46 21.23 13.94
CA GLU A 28 -16.42 19.78 13.71
C GLU A 28 -17.47 19.12 14.65
N LYS A 29 -18.71 18.90 14.17
CA LYS A 29 -19.75 18.28 14.99
C LYS A 29 -19.30 16.84 15.20
N ALA A 30 -18.92 16.51 16.43
CA ALA A 30 -18.58 15.16 16.82
C ALA A 30 -19.72 14.22 16.39
N VAL A 31 -19.37 13.14 15.68
CA VAL A 31 -20.31 12.08 15.31
C VAL A 31 -20.92 11.52 16.60
N SER A 32 -22.24 11.40 16.67
CA SER A 32 -22.90 10.93 17.88
C SER A 32 -22.61 9.44 18.13
N GLN A 33 -22.66 8.99 19.39
CA GLN A 33 -22.49 7.57 19.72
C GLN A 33 -23.51 6.68 18.99
N ALA A 34 -24.73 7.17 18.77
CA ALA A 34 -25.76 6.46 18.01
C ALA A 34 -25.38 6.29 16.52
N GLN A 35 -24.77 7.31 15.90
CA GLN A 35 -24.28 7.22 14.53
C GLN A 35 -23.10 6.25 14.40
N VAL A 36 -22.19 6.23 15.38
CA VAL A 36 -21.09 5.25 15.42
C VAL A 36 -21.62 3.83 15.59
N ALA A 37 -22.61 3.62 16.45
CA ALA A 37 -23.25 2.31 16.63
C ALA A 37 -23.91 1.81 15.33
N ALA A 38 -24.72 2.65 14.69
CA ALA A 38 -25.34 2.32 13.40
C ALA A 38 -24.31 2.00 12.32
N SER A 39 -23.16 2.68 12.32
CA SER A 39 -22.07 2.40 11.37
C SER A 39 -21.44 1.02 11.60
N LYS A 40 -21.31 0.58 12.86
CA LYS A 40 -20.81 -0.75 13.20
C LYS A 40 -21.78 -1.85 12.77
N GLU A 41 -23.08 -1.60 12.94
CA GLU A 41 -24.14 -2.55 12.61
C GLU A 41 -24.14 -2.93 11.11
N ILE A 42 -23.79 -2.00 10.21
CA ILE A 42 -23.69 -2.28 8.76
C ILE A 42 -22.69 -3.42 8.48
N TYR A 43 -21.51 -3.40 9.12
CA TYR A 43 -20.51 -4.46 8.95
C TYR A 43 -20.91 -5.75 9.68
N GLN A 44 -21.46 -5.62 10.89
CA GLN A 44 -21.84 -6.77 11.70
C GLN A 44 -23.01 -7.54 11.09
N ALA A 45 -23.92 -6.87 10.38
CA ALA A 45 -25.02 -7.48 9.64
C ALA A 45 -24.55 -8.48 8.57
N ILE A 46 -23.32 -8.35 8.07
CA ILE A 46 -22.69 -9.28 7.13
C ILE A 46 -21.59 -10.14 7.79
N GLY A 47 -21.57 -10.22 9.12
CA GLY A 47 -20.63 -11.04 9.88
C GLY A 47 -19.22 -10.45 10.03
N VAL A 48 -19.02 -9.17 9.70
CA VAL A 48 -17.72 -8.49 9.80
C VAL A 48 -17.66 -7.67 11.09
N GLU A 49 -16.68 -7.97 11.94
CA GLU A 49 -16.45 -7.22 13.17
C GLU A 49 -15.55 -5.99 12.89
N PRO A 50 -15.99 -4.76 13.23
CA PRO A 50 -15.19 -3.55 13.11
C PRO A 50 -13.89 -3.59 13.93
N ILE A 51 -12.90 -2.81 13.51
CA ILE A 51 -11.56 -2.76 14.11
C ILE A 51 -11.18 -1.33 14.46
N ILE A 52 -10.54 -1.15 15.62
CA ILE A 52 -9.88 0.11 15.99
C ILE A 52 -8.53 0.16 15.26
N ASN A 53 -8.32 1.22 14.48
CA ASN A 53 -7.11 1.36 13.67
C ASN A 53 -6.01 2.14 14.39
N CYS A 54 -5.07 1.39 14.98
CA CYS A 54 -3.82 1.91 15.54
C CYS A 54 -2.61 1.53 14.67
N ARG A 55 -2.82 1.09 13.42
CA ARG A 55 -1.78 0.59 12.52
C ARG A 55 -1.39 1.60 11.44
N GLY A 56 -2.30 2.47 11.05
CA GLY A 56 -2.13 3.47 9.99
C GLY A 56 -3.00 3.20 8.77
N THR A 57 -2.62 3.72 7.61
CA THR A 57 -3.46 3.75 6.40
C THR A 57 -3.32 2.49 5.52
N PHE A 58 -3.29 1.31 6.16
CA PHE A 58 -3.18 0.04 5.46
C PHE A 58 -4.49 -0.33 4.76
N THR A 59 -4.39 -0.81 3.52
CA THR A 59 -5.56 -1.16 2.70
C THR A 59 -6.40 -2.29 3.31
N ILE A 60 -5.76 -3.29 3.94
CA ILE A 60 -6.43 -4.45 4.55
C ILE A 60 -7.41 -4.06 5.68
N ILE A 61 -7.28 -2.85 6.24
CA ILE A 61 -8.16 -2.28 7.27
C ILE A 61 -8.89 -1.02 6.80
N GLY A 62 -8.93 -0.77 5.49
CA GLY A 62 -9.73 0.30 4.89
C GLY A 62 -9.08 1.69 4.86
N GLY A 63 -7.77 1.81 5.14
CA GLY A 63 -7.05 3.08 5.06
C GLY A 63 -7.52 4.11 6.08
N SER A 64 -8.13 5.19 5.61
CA SER A 64 -8.62 6.30 6.44
C SER A 64 -10.14 6.43 6.44
N ILE A 65 -10.69 7.00 7.51
CA ILE A 65 -12.10 7.40 7.54
C ILE A 65 -12.27 8.74 6.80
N GLU A 66 -13.19 8.77 5.85
CA GLU A 66 -13.54 9.98 5.10
C GLU A 66 -13.96 11.14 6.02
N ARG A 67 -13.57 12.35 5.65
CA ARG A 67 -14.01 13.56 6.35
C ARG A 67 -15.50 13.83 6.13
N PRO A 68 -16.20 14.53 7.05
CA PRO A 68 -17.61 14.89 6.85
C PRO A 68 -17.88 15.64 5.55
N GLU A 69 -16.98 16.54 5.14
CA GLU A 69 -17.05 17.31 3.90
C GLU A 69 -17.03 16.39 2.67
N VAL A 70 -16.23 15.33 2.72
CA VAL A 70 -16.09 14.33 1.65
C VAL A 70 -17.39 13.55 1.50
N ARG A 71 -17.91 12.99 2.58
CA ARG A 71 -19.19 12.25 2.57
C ARG A 71 -20.36 13.12 2.09
N THR A 72 -20.40 14.38 2.52
CA THR A 72 -21.44 15.34 2.10
C THR A 72 -21.36 15.60 0.59
N ALA A 73 -20.15 15.80 0.06
CA ALA A 73 -19.95 16.02 -1.37
C ALA A 73 -20.30 14.78 -2.21
N MET A 74 -19.92 13.59 -1.73
CA MET A 74 -20.25 12.32 -2.38
C MET A 74 -21.76 12.07 -2.41
N ASP A 75 -22.45 12.27 -1.29
CA ASP A 75 -23.90 12.11 -1.20
C ASP A 75 -24.64 13.06 -2.15
N ALA A 76 -24.25 14.34 -2.18
CA ALA A 76 -24.82 15.32 -3.11
C ALA A 76 -24.56 14.96 -4.58
N ALA A 77 -23.33 14.52 -4.90
CA ALA A 77 -22.96 14.14 -6.27
C ALA A 77 -23.72 12.88 -6.76
N ALA A 78 -24.13 11.99 -5.84
CA ALA A 78 -24.87 10.78 -6.18
C ALA A 78 -26.30 11.05 -6.69
N GLN A 79 -26.84 12.25 -6.48
CA GLN A 79 -28.24 12.59 -6.78
C GLN A 79 -28.50 13.12 -8.20
N VAL A 80 -27.45 13.50 -8.95
CA VAL A 80 -27.61 14.18 -10.26
C VAL A 80 -26.65 13.67 -11.32
N PHE A 81 -27.09 13.67 -12.59
CA PHE A 81 -26.26 13.29 -13.73
C PHE A 81 -25.46 14.47 -14.27
N VAL A 82 -24.23 14.20 -14.72
CA VAL A 82 -23.32 15.16 -15.36
C VAL A 82 -22.57 14.49 -16.51
N GLN A 83 -22.06 15.28 -17.46
CA GLN A 83 -21.13 14.80 -18.49
C GLN A 83 -19.71 14.74 -17.89
N TYR A 84 -19.00 13.63 -18.10
CA TYR A 84 -17.76 13.33 -17.37
C TYR A 84 -16.55 14.16 -17.81
N ASP A 85 -16.48 14.59 -19.07
CA ASP A 85 -15.43 15.50 -19.52
C ASP A 85 -15.64 16.89 -18.90
N GLU A 86 -16.86 17.41 -18.90
CA GLU A 86 -17.22 18.66 -18.21
C GLU A 86 -16.86 18.59 -16.72
N LEU A 87 -17.17 17.47 -16.07
CA LEU A 87 -16.78 17.21 -14.68
C LEU A 87 -15.25 17.20 -14.54
N ALA A 88 -14.51 16.49 -15.41
CA ALA A 88 -13.06 16.42 -15.35
C ALA A 88 -12.41 17.80 -15.58
N PHE A 89 -12.93 18.61 -16.50
CA PHE A 89 -12.49 19.98 -16.73
C PHE A 89 -12.72 20.86 -15.50
N GLY A 90 -13.91 20.80 -14.90
CA GLY A 90 -14.25 21.54 -13.69
C GLY A 90 -13.40 21.11 -12.49
N ALA A 91 -13.25 19.80 -12.28
CA ALA A 91 -12.44 19.21 -11.23
C ALA A 91 -10.97 19.62 -11.36
N GLY A 92 -10.40 19.48 -12.56
CA GLY A 92 -8.99 19.81 -12.80
C GLY A 92 -8.67 21.28 -12.58
N LYS A 93 -9.57 22.18 -13.02
CA LYS A 93 -9.46 23.62 -12.72
C LYS A 93 -9.52 23.89 -11.23
N ARG A 94 -10.49 23.30 -10.52
CA ARG A 94 -10.66 23.53 -9.07
C ARG A 94 -9.47 23.02 -8.27
N LEU A 95 -8.93 21.85 -8.62
CA LEU A 95 -7.74 21.30 -7.99
C LEU A 95 -6.50 22.17 -8.24
N ALA A 96 -6.35 22.73 -9.46
CA ALA A 96 -5.30 23.68 -9.76
C ALA A 96 -5.41 24.95 -8.87
N GLU A 97 -6.61 25.52 -8.73
CA GLU A 97 -6.86 26.67 -7.85
C GLU A 97 -6.49 26.40 -6.39
N LEU A 98 -6.83 25.22 -5.88
CA LEU A 98 -6.60 24.85 -4.48
C LEU A 98 -5.12 24.56 -4.18
N THR A 99 -4.40 23.97 -5.12
CA THR A 99 -3.05 23.42 -4.88
C THR A 99 -1.92 24.26 -5.45
N GLY A 100 -2.23 25.17 -6.38
CA GLY A 100 -1.25 25.92 -7.16
C GLY A 100 -0.52 25.09 -8.22
N ALA A 101 -0.91 23.84 -8.46
CA ALA A 101 -0.45 23.07 -9.61
C ALA A 101 -1.05 23.62 -10.91
N GLU A 102 -0.44 23.30 -12.05
CA GLU A 102 -0.95 23.73 -13.36
C GLU A 102 -2.31 23.08 -13.68
N TRP A 103 -2.48 21.81 -13.33
CA TRP A 103 -3.74 21.07 -13.46
C TRP A 103 -3.88 19.97 -12.41
N GLY A 104 -5.10 19.46 -12.25
CA GLY A 104 -5.39 18.30 -11.41
C GLY A 104 -6.26 17.27 -12.11
N MET A 105 -6.19 16.02 -11.65
CA MET A 105 -7.03 14.91 -12.10
C MET A 105 -7.31 13.98 -10.93
N VAL A 106 -8.50 13.38 -10.91
CA VAL A 106 -8.86 12.31 -9.97
C VAL A 106 -8.77 10.96 -10.68
N SER A 107 -8.23 9.96 -9.98
CA SER A 107 -8.04 8.59 -10.49
C SER A 107 -8.57 7.57 -9.47
N ALA A 108 -8.75 6.30 -9.88
CA ALA A 108 -9.10 5.20 -8.97
C ALA A 108 -7.88 4.72 -8.16
N GLY A 109 -7.43 5.56 -7.23
CA GLY A 109 -6.25 5.33 -6.39
C GLY A 109 -4.95 5.78 -7.06
N CYS A 110 -3.87 5.87 -6.27
CA CYS A 110 -2.56 6.30 -6.79
C CYS A 110 -2.06 5.39 -7.93
N ALA A 111 -2.27 4.08 -7.81
CA ALA A 111 -1.88 3.11 -8.84
C ALA A 111 -2.57 3.34 -10.19
N ALA A 112 -3.85 3.71 -10.20
CA ALA A 112 -4.54 4.09 -11.44
C ALA A 112 -3.95 5.37 -12.02
N GLY A 113 -3.67 6.39 -11.19
CA GLY A 113 -2.96 7.59 -11.61
C GLY A 113 -1.62 7.26 -12.29
N MET A 114 -0.82 6.38 -11.69
CA MET A 114 0.47 5.95 -12.25
C MET A 114 0.31 5.29 -13.62
N LYS A 115 -0.69 4.40 -13.74
CA LYS A 115 -1.04 3.74 -15.00
C LYS A 115 -1.49 4.75 -16.06
N HIS A 116 -2.41 5.67 -15.73
CA HIS A 116 -2.90 6.68 -16.67
C HIS A 116 -1.79 7.60 -17.18
N ILE A 117 -0.89 8.05 -16.30
CA ILE A 117 0.27 8.86 -16.69
C ILE A 117 1.23 8.07 -17.58
N THR A 118 1.49 6.80 -17.27
CA THR A 118 2.35 5.95 -18.10
C THR A 118 1.75 5.75 -19.49
N VAL A 119 0.44 5.48 -19.57
CA VAL A 119 -0.28 5.39 -20.85
C VAL A 119 -0.21 6.73 -21.60
N ALA A 120 -0.38 7.86 -20.92
CA ALA A 120 -0.27 9.18 -21.53
C ALA A 120 1.12 9.42 -22.13
N CYS A 121 2.19 9.04 -21.43
CA CYS A 121 3.57 9.18 -21.91
C CYS A 121 3.87 8.30 -23.13
N VAL A 122 3.24 7.12 -23.23
CA VAL A 122 3.45 6.16 -24.32
C VAL A 122 2.59 6.50 -25.55
N THR A 123 1.39 7.05 -25.34
CA THR A 123 0.39 7.24 -26.41
C THR A 123 0.24 8.69 -26.86
N GLY A 124 0.60 9.66 -26.03
CA GLY A 124 0.29 11.07 -26.23
C GLY A 124 -1.22 11.36 -26.29
N GLY A 125 -2.06 10.49 -25.70
CA GLY A 125 -3.52 10.60 -25.78
C GLY A 125 -4.13 10.13 -27.12
N ASN A 126 -3.36 9.57 -28.04
CA ASN A 126 -3.88 9.10 -29.34
C ASN A 126 -4.79 7.86 -29.17
N PRO A 127 -6.09 7.93 -29.53
CA PRO A 127 -7.03 6.80 -29.39
C PRO A 127 -6.62 5.53 -30.14
N GLU A 128 -5.97 5.65 -31.29
CA GLU A 128 -5.47 4.48 -32.04
C GLU A 128 -4.38 3.76 -31.25
N LYS A 129 -3.51 4.49 -30.56
CA LYS A 129 -2.51 3.91 -29.68
C LYS A 129 -3.15 3.34 -28.41
N LEU A 130 -4.13 4.04 -27.82
CA LEU A 130 -4.81 3.60 -26.60
C LEU A 130 -5.40 2.19 -26.74
N ILE A 131 -6.13 1.89 -27.81
CA ILE A 131 -6.77 0.58 -28.00
C ILE A 131 -5.79 -0.58 -28.23
N ARG A 132 -4.50 -0.31 -28.42
CA ARG A 132 -3.45 -1.31 -28.64
C ARG A 132 -2.68 -1.67 -27.36
N VAL A 133 -2.69 -0.80 -26.34
CA VAL A 133 -2.10 -1.08 -25.03
C VAL A 133 -2.79 -2.32 -24.43
N PRO A 134 -2.05 -3.33 -23.94
CA PRO A 134 -0.64 -3.30 -23.55
C PRO A 134 0.37 -3.77 -24.62
N ASN A 135 -0.05 -4.07 -25.84
CA ASN A 135 0.89 -4.40 -26.90
C ASN A 135 1.49 -3.11 -27.51
N LEU A 136 2.73 -2.80 -27.15
CA LEU A 136 3.44 -1.60 -27.59
C LEU A 136 4.25 -1.80 -28.88
N ALA A 137 4.05 -2.91 -29.61
CA ALA A 137 4.73 -3.12 -30.89
C ALA A 137 4.44 -1.96 -31.87
N GLY A 138 5.50 -1.37 -32.42
CA GLY A 138 5.42 -0.22 -33.33
C GLY A 138 5.29 1.14 -32.66
N PHE A 139 5.38 1.23 -31.32
CA PHE A 139 5.39 2.49 -30.59
C PHE A 139 6.81 3.02 -30.43
N ASP A 140 6.96 4.34 -30.48
CA ASP A 140 8.26 5.00 -30.31
C ASP A 140 8.76 4.95 -28.86
N LYS A 141 7.83 4.99 -27.90
CA LYS A 141 8.07 5.10 -26.46
C LYS A 141 7.59 3.83 -25.77
N THR A 142 8.50 3.08 -25.15
CA THR A 142 8.22 1.75 -24.58
C THR A 142 8.96 1.44 -23.29
N GLU A 143 9.82 2.34 -22.81
CA GLU A 143 10.66 2.12 -21.62
C GLU A 143 10.33 3.11 -20.50
N VAL A 144 10.33 2.63 -19.26
CA VAL A 144 10.25 3.47 -18.05
C VAL A 144 11.51 3.23 -17.22
N ILE A 145 12.24 4.30 -16.91
CA ILE A 145 13.44 4.23 -16.07
C ILE A 145 13.04 4.40 -14.60
N ILE A 146 13.56 3.55 -13.73
CA ILE A 146 13.25 3.54 -12.30
C ILE A 146 14.53 3.34 -11.47
N PRO A 147 14.88 4.26 -10.56
CA PRO A 147 15.95 4.01 -9.60
C PRO A 147 15.63 2.80 -8.72
N ARG A 148 16.62 2.00 -8.33
CA ARG A 148 16.39 0.79 -7.54
C ARG A 148 15.61 1.04 -6.24
N TYR A 149 15.88 2.13 -5.54
CA TYR A 149 15.14 2.49 -4.31
C TYR A 149 13.64 2.72 -4.55
N SER A 150 13.24 3.04 -5.79
CA SER A 150 11.85 3.26 -6.16
C SER A 150 11.12 1.98 -6.56
N ARG A 151 11.83 0.86 -6.77
CA ARG A 151 11.22 -0.43 -7.13
C ARG A 151 10.40 -0.98 -5.95
N ASN A 152 9.10 -1.13 -6.16
CA ASN A 152 8.14 -1.64 -5.17
C ASN A 152 6.93 -2.29 -5.86
N VAL A 153 6.11 -3.04 -5.11
CA VAL A 153 4.99 -3.83 -5.65
C VAL A 153 4.00 -3.03 -6.52
N TYR A 154 3.88 -1.72 -6.30
CA TYR A 154 2.96 -0.85 -7.06
C TYR A 154 3.48 -0.48 -8.46
N ASP A 155 4.76 -0.74 -8.77
CA ASP A 155 5.29 -0.62 -10.14
C ASP A 155 4.57 -1.56 -11.14
N HIS A 156 3.78 -2.52 -10.63
CA HIS A 156 2.86 -3.34 -11.41
C HIS A 156 1.88 -2.50 -12.23
N ALA A 157 1.48 -1.33 -11.71
CA ALA A 157 0.63 -0.38 -12.45
C ALA A 157 1.29 0.08 -13.76
N LEU A 158 2.61 0.25 -13.77
CA LEU A 158 3.39 0.60 -14.95
C LEU A 158 3.51 -0.62 -15.88
N ARG A 159 3.85 -1.79 -15.33
CA ARG A 159 3.97 -3.05 -16.10
C ARG A 159 2.70 -3.43 -16.84
N ASN A 160 1.53 -3.13 -16.28
CA ASN A 160 0.23 -3.34 -16.93
C ASN A 160 0.04 -2.55 -18.24
N VAL A 161 0.90 -1.57 -18.54
CA VAL A 161 0.91 -0.83 -19.81
C VAL A 161 1.71 -1.56 -20.90
N GLY A 162 2.50 -2.58 -20.53
CA GLY A 162 3.38 -3.30 -21.46
C GLY A 162 4.74 -2.64 -21.69
N VAL A 163 5.09 -1.65 -20.85
CA VAL A 163 6.42 -1.01 -20.88
C VAL A 163 7.51 -1.94 -20.33
N THR A 164 8.73 -1.76 -20.82
CA THR A 164 9.93 -2.36 -20.22
C THR A 164 10.44 -1.46 -19.09
N LEU A 165 10.61 -2.02 -17.89
CA LEU A 165 11.18 -1.29 -16.75
C LEU A 165 12.71 -1.40 -16.78
N ILE A 166 13.40 -0.26 -16.85
CA ILE A 166 14.86 -0.18 -16.80
C ILE A 166 15.27 0.28 -15.40
N THR A 167 15.86 -0.63 -14.61
CA THR A 167 16.30 -0.32 -13.25
C THR A 167 17.73 0.20 -13.26
N VAL A 168 17.96 1.30 -12.55
CA VAL A 168 19.27 1.97 -12.46
C VAL A 168 19.67 2.22 -11.00
N ASP A 169 20.96 2.15 -10.73
CA ASP A 169 21.54 2.31 -9.39
C ASP A 169 22.35 3.61 -9.24
N SER A 170 22.61 4.34 -10.34
CA SER A 170 23.37 5.60 -10.34
C SER A 170 22.90 6.60 -11.41
N ILE A 171 23.37 7.85 -11.29
CA ILE A 171 23.10 8.90 -12.28
C ILE A 171 23.76 8.59 -13.63
N GLU A 172 24.92 7.94 -13.61
CA GLU A 172 25.60 7.48 -14.81
C GLU A 172 24.76 6.43 -15.53
N GLU A 173 24.29 5.39 -14.82
CA GLU A 173 23.40 4.38 -15.38
C GLU A 173 22.09 4.99 -15.88
N LEU A 174 21.49 5.93 -15.15
CA LEU A 174 20.30 6.65 -15.59
C LEU A 174 20.56 7.41 -16.90
N THR A 175 21.69 8.12 -16.99
CA THR A 175 22.06 8.88 -18.19
C THR A 175 22.28 7.96 -19.39
N ASN A 176 22.93 6.81 -19.17
CA ASN A 176 23.19 5.81 -20.20
C ASN A 176 21.92 5.04 -20.63
N ALA A 177 20.95 4.88 -19.72
CA ALA A 177 19.68 4.21 -19.99
C ALA A 177 18.71 5.08 -20.79
N ILE A 178 18.86 6.41 -20.79
CA ILE A 178 17.99 7.30 -21.56
C ILE A 178 18.19 7.08 -23.06
N SER A 179 17.08 6.79 -23.75
CA SER A 179 17.05 6.54 -25.18
C SER A 179 15.85 7.21 -25.86
N SER A 180 15.73 7.07 -27.18
CA SER A 180 14.52 7.47 -27.90
C SER A 180 13.28 6.73 -27.41
N ARG A 181 13.41 5.54 -26.80
CA ARG A 181 12.32 4.71 -26.26
C ARG A 181 11.87 5.10 -24.85
N THR A 182 12.63 5.93 -24.14
CA THR A 182 12.28 6.35 -22.77
C THR A 182 11.01 7.21 -22.78
N ALA A 183 9.93 6.67 -22.21
CA ALA A 183 8.63 7.32 -22.08
C ALA A 183 8.55 8.17 -20.80
N LEU A 184 9.12 7.67 -19.70
CA LEU A 184 8.90 8.21 -18.35
C LEU A 184 10.06 7.84 -17.42
N ILE A 185 10.34 8.68 -16.43
CA ILE A 185 11.11 8.31 -15.23
C ILE A 185 10.16 8.28 -14.03
N TYR A 186 10.13 7.16 -13.32
CA TYR A 186 9.28 6.98 -12.13
C TYR A 186 10.11 6.98 -10.85
N LEU A 187 9.66 7.73 -9.85
CA LEU A 187 10.23 7.81 -8.52
C LEU A 187 9.17 7.52 -7.46
N MET A 188 9.50 6.70 -6.48
CA MET A 188 8.76 6.61 -5.22
C MET A 188 9.24 7.74 -4.31
N ALA A 189 8.31 8.49 -3.71
CA ALA A 189 8.65 9.50 -2.73
C ALA A 189 9.21 8.85 -1.46
N GLY A 190 10.33 9.38 -0.98
CA GLY A 190 11.03 8.90 0.21
C GLY A 190 12.32 9.66 0.43
N ASP A 191 13.11 9.26 1.42
CA ASP A 191 14.36 9.93 1.77
C ASP A 191 15.29 10.07 0.57
N GLU A 192 15.47 9.01 -0.21
CA GLU A 192 16.35 8.94 -1.38
C GLU A 192 15.87 9.78 -2.56
N SER A 193 14.55 9.98 -2.71
CA SER A 193 14.03 10.90 -3.73
C SER A 193 14.18 12.37 -3.30
N MET A 194 14.26 12.63 -2.00
CA MET A 194 14.35 14.00 -1.46
C MET A 194 15.78 14.52 -1.38
N LYS A 195 16.78 13.65 -1.20
CA LYS A 195 18.19 14.05 -1.03
C LYS A 195 19.16 13.09 -1.71
N GLY A 196 20.39 13.56 -1.94
CA GLY A 196 21.47 12.74 -2.49
C GLY A 196 21.55 12.73 -4.03
N PRO A 197 22.46 11.90 -4.59
CA PRO A 197 22.81 11.96 -6.01
C PRO A 197 21.67 11.51 -6.93
N MET A 198 20.80 10.60 -6.46
CA MET A 198 19.63 10.11 -7.20
C MET A 198 18.31 10.78 -6.76
N SER A 199 18.40 11.98 -6.19
CA SER A 199 17.23 12.78 -5.82
C SER A 199 16.39 13.20 -7.02
N LEU A 200 15.12 13.51 -6.77
CA LEU A 200 14.18 14.05 -7.76
C LEU A 200 14.76 15.27 -8.47
N GLU A 201 15.39 16.20 -7.75
CA GLU A 201 15.96 17.40 -8.35
C GLU A 201 17.12 17.06 -9.31
N ALA A 202 18.02 16.15 -8.91
CA ALA A 202 19.14 15.71 -9.75
C ALA A 202 18.65 15.01 -11.02
N ILE A 203 17.69 14.10 -10.88
CA ILE A 203 17.10 13.36 -11.99
C ILE A 203 16.33 14.31 -12.93
N SER A 204 15.54 15.23 -12.38
CA SER A 204 14.75 16.19 -13.17
C SER A 204 15.64 17.13 -13.98
N LYS A 205 16.81 17.52 -13.47
CA LYS A 205 17.80 18.33 -14.21
C LYS A 205 18.30 17.63 -15.49
N ILE A 206 18.40 16.30 -15.47
CA ILE A 206 18.83 15.49 -16.62
C ILE A 206 17.66 15.23 -17.58
N ALA A 207 16.47 14.96 -17.04
CA ALA A 207 15.30 14.60 -17.81
C ALA A 207 14.71 15.78 -18.60
N LYS A 208 14.69 16.98 -17.99
CA LYS A 208 14.02 18.17 -18.54
C LYS A 208 14.55 18.62 -19.91
N PRO A 209 15.87 18.74 -20.16
CA PRO A 209 16.38 19.10 -21.49
C PRO A 209 16.06 18.08 -22.59
N LYS A 210 15.69 16.84 -22.21
CA LYS A 210 15.34 15.75 -23.13
C LYS A 210 13.84 15.57 -23.29
N ASN A 211 13.03 16.43 -22.66
CA ASN A 211 11.57 16.35 -22.65
C ASN A 211 11.03 14.99 -22.17
N ILE A 212 11.66 14.42 -21.14
CA ILE A 212 11.21 13.16 -20.52
C ILE A 212 10.46 13.51 -19.22
N PRO A 213 9.18 13.15 -19.10
CA PRO A 213 8.43 13.35 -17.87
C PRO A 213 9.05 12.63 -16.67
N VAL A 214 8.97 13.25 -15.49
CA VAL A 214 9.30 12.63 -14.20
C VAL A 214 8.02 12.55 -13.35
N MET A 215 7.64 11.33 -12.98
CA MET A 215 6.48 11.04 -12.14
C MET A 215 6.91 10.66 -10.74
N VAL A 216 6.32 11.31 -9.74
CA VAL A 216 6.52 10.99 -8.32
C VAL A 216 5.27 10.33 -7.75
N ASP A 217 5.42 9.12 -7.24
CA ASP A 217 4.43 8.47 -6.40
C ASP A 217 4.63 8.90 -4.95
N ALA A 218 3.77 9.81 -4.51
CA ALA A 218 3.69 10.34 -3.16
C ALA A 218 2.48 9.75 -2.42
N ALA A 219 2.09 8.50 -2.73
CA ALA A 219 0.87 7.88 -2.25
C ALA A 219 0.67 8.02 -0.73
N ALA A 220 1.74 7.85 0.05
CA ALA A 220 1.70 7.85 1.51
C ALA A 220 2.06 9.20 2.15
N GLU A 221 2.26 10.24 1.36
CA GLU A 221 2.70 11.54 1.86
C GLU A 221 1.55 12.51 2.16
N ASP A 222 1.80 13.41 3.10
CA ASP A 222 0.99 14.62 3.27
C ASP A 222 1.07 15.51 2.02
N LEU A 223 -0.06 16.10 1.63
CA LEU A 223 -0.11 17.07 0.53
C LEU A 223 0.49 18.41 0.98
N THR A 224 1.50 18.92 0.28
CA THR A 224 2.02 20.27 0.50
C THR A 224 1.43 21.25 -0.50
N ILE A 225 1.17 22.49 -0.06
CA ILE A 225 0.67 23.58 -0.91
C ILE A 225 1.52 24.84 -0.63
N PRO A 226 2.27 25.36 -1.61
CA PRO A 226 2.50 24.79 -2.94
C PRO A 226 3.21 23.42 -2.89
N ASN A 227 3.04 22.62 -3.95
CA ASN A 227 3.54 21.25 -3.99
C ASN A 227 5.08 21.18 -4.06
N VAL A 228 5.71 20.45 -3.13
CA VAL A 228 7.17 20.37 -3.01
C VAL A 228 7.81 19.59 -4.16
N HIS A 229 7.18 18.49 -4.61
CA HIS A 229 7.71 17.65 -5.67
C HIS A 229 7.68 18.37 -7.02
N LEU A 230 6.58 19.08 -7.32
CA LEU A 230 6.50 19.92 -8.52
C LEU A 230 7.55 21.04 -8.50
N LYS A 231 7.80 21.66 -7.34
CA LYS A 231 8.89 22.65 -7.18
C LYS A 231 10.27 22.07 -7.42
N MET A 232 10.50 20.81 -7.06
CA MET A 232 11.77 20.10 -7.27
C MET A 232 11.95 19.61 -8.71
N GLY A 233 10.95 19.78 -9.58
CA GLY A 233 11.05 19.49 -11.01
C GLY A 233 10.26 18.28 -11.49
N ALA A 234 9.46 17.65 -10.63
CA ALA A 234 8.52 16.63 -11.08
C ALA A 234 7.55 17.19 -12.13
N THR A 235 7.27 16.41 -13.17
CA THR A 235 6.25 16.73 -14.18
C THR A 235 4.85 16.48 -13.63
N VAL A 236 4.73 15.44 -12.81
CA VAL A 236 3.49 15.02 -12.16
C VAL A 236 3.79 14.34 -10.83
N VAL A 237 2.92 14.56 -9.85
CA VAL A 237 2.92 13.90 -8.55
C VAL A 237 1.56 13.30 -8.26
N ILE A 238 1.54 12.14 -7.61
CA ILE A 238 0.33 11.38 -7.36
C ILE A 238 0.22 11.03 -5.88
N TYR A 239 -0.95 11.26 -5.28
CA TYR A 239 -1.26 10.96 -3.88
C TYR A 239 -2.41 9.97 -3.79
N SER A 240 -2.49 9.22 -2.68
CA SER A 240 -3.69 8.44 -2.35
C SER A 240 -4.71 9.32 -1.62
N GLY A 241 -5.99 9.24 -2.02
CA GLY A 241 -7.09 9.96 -1.37
C GLY A 241 -7.38 9.42 0.03
N GLY A 242 -7.49 8.09 0.14
CA GLY A 242 -7.76 7.34 1.37
C GLY A 242 -6.63 7.24 2.39
N LYS A 243 -5.71 8.22 2.42
CA LYS A 243 -4.60 8.25 3.38
C LYS A 243 -4.60 9.57 4.15
N ALA A 244 -3.55 10.38 4.04
CA ALA A 244 -3.42 11.64 4.78
C ALA A 244 -4.59 12.60 4.52
N LEU A 245 -5.04 12.66 3.26
CA LEU A 245 -6.15 13.53 2.85
C LEU A 245 -7.49 13.15 3.49
N CYS A 246 -7.65 11.92 3.96
CA CYS A 246 -8.92 11.38 4.46
C CYS A 246 -10.07 11.60 3.45
N GLY A 247 -9.74 11.44 2.16
CA GLY A 247 -10.69 11.43 1.04
C GLY A 247 -11.23 10.02 0.77
N PRO A 248 -11.95 9.83 -0.36
CA PRO A 248 -12.48 8.53 -0.72
C PRO A 248 -11.38 7.47 -0.79
N GLN A 249 -11.61 6.31 -0.16
CA GLN A 249 -10.57 5.30 0.02
C GLN A 249 -10.00 4.78 -1.30
N CYS A 250 -10.85 4.65 -2.32
CA CYS A 250 -10.49 4.13 -3.64
C CYS A 250 -10.02 5.21 -4.63
N ALA A 251 -9.84 6.46 -4.20
CA ALA A 251 -9.47 7.56 -5.08
C ALA A 251 -7.99 7.97 -4.95
N GLY A 252 -7.47 8.63 -5.98
CA GLY A 252 -6.12 9.20 -6.06
C GLY A 252 -6.16 10.62 -6.61
N LEU A 253 -5.24 11.45 -6.14
CA LEU A 253 -5.06 12.84 -6.59
C LEU A 253 -3.81 12.92 -7.47
N VAL A 254 -3.98 13.37 -8.71
CA VAL A 254 -2.88 13.60 -9.66
C VAL A 254 -2.75 15.10 -9.87
N LEU A 255 -1.54 15.65 -9.69
CA LEU A 255 -1.25 17.09 -9.87
C LEU A 255 -0.03 17.25 -10.78
N GLY A 256 -0.07 18.16 -11.75
CA GLY A 256 1.07 18.36 -12.65
C GLY A 256 0.72 19.14 -13.90
N GLN A 257 1.52 18.95 -14.95
CA GLN A 257 1.37 19.62 -16.24
C GLN A 257 0.04 19.28 -16.93
N LYS A 258 -0.64 20.30 -17.45
CA LYS A 258 -2.01 20.16 -17.96
C LYS A 258 -2.10 19.22 -19.16
N ASP A 259 -1.23 19.39 -20.15
CA ASP A 259 -1.31 18.61 -21.40
C ASP A 259 -1.09 17.11 -21.16
N LEU A 260 -0.18 16.76 -20.25
CA LEU A 260 0.04 15.38 -19.83
C LEU A 260 -1.17 14.81 -19.08
N LEU A 261 -1.73 15.58 -18.13
CA LEU A 261 -2.91 15.15 -17.38
C LEU A 261 -4.17 15.04 -18.26
N MET A 262 -4.31 15.87 -19.30
CA MET A 262 -5.40 15.74 -20.28
C MET A 262 -5.22 14.50 -21.15
N SER A 263 -3.99 14.15 -21.52
CA SER A 263 -3.69 12.88 -22.20
C SER A 263 -3.97 11.68 -21.29
N ALA A 264 -3.71 11.81 -19.98
CA ALA A 264 -4.04 10.79 -18.98
C ALA A 264 -5.56 10.65 -18.77
N TRP A 265 -6.30 11.76 -18.82
CA TRP A 265 -7.77 11.75 -18.81
C TRP A 265 -8.35 11.02 -20.02
N GLN A 266 -7.79 11.23 -21.21
CA GLN A 266 -8.17 10.51 -22.43
C GLN A 266 -7.96 8.99 -22.29
N ALA A 267 -6.99 8.55 -21.48
CA ALA A 267 -6.73 7.15 -21.16
C ALA A 267 -7.59 6.60 -20.00
N SER A 268 -8.32 7.46 -19.31
CA SER A 268 -9.17 7.13 -18.16
C SER A 268 -10.63 6.88 -18.58
N ALA A 269 -11.44 6.33 -17.66
CA ALA A 269 -12.88 6.26 -17.84
C ALA A 269 -13.49 7.68 -17.87
N PRO A 270 -14.46 7.97 -18.77
CA PRO A 270 -15.32 7.02 -19.47
C PRO A 270 -14.77 6.49 -20.81
N HIS A 271 -13.65 7.03 -21.30
CA HIS A 271 -13.09 6.67 -22.61
C HIS A 271 -12.68 5.19 -22.68
N HIS A 272 -12.80 4.59 -23.86
CA HIS A 272 -12.34 3.23 -24.09
C HIS A 272 -10.81 3.20 -24.19
N GLY A 273 -10.19 2.21 -23.55
CA GLY A 273 -8.74 2.08 -23.52
C GLY A 273 -8.26 1.39 -22.25
N PRO A 274 -6.94 1.38 -22.03
CA PRO A 274 -6.29 0.55 -21.02
C PRO A 274 -6.58 1.00 -19.60
N GLY A 275 -7.02 2.24 -19.37
CA GLY A 275 -7.40 2.73 -18.03
C GLY A 275 -8.90 2.69 -17.74
N ARG A 276 -9.72 2.18 -18.67
CA ARG A 276 -11.18 2.13 -18.48
C ARG A 276 -11.61 1.21 -17.33
N ASP A 277 -10.79 0.22 -17.01
CA ASP A 277 -10.89 -0.69 -15.87
C ASP A 277 -10.62 0.00 -14.52
N ASN A 278 -10.07 1.22 -14.53
CA ASN A 278 -9.80 2.04 -13.34
C ASN A 278 -10.81 3.18 -13.20
N LYS A 279 -12.09 2.88 -13.42
CA LYS A 279 -13.17 3.88 -13.39
C LYS A 279 -13.34 4.49 -12.00
N VAL A 280 -13.41 5.82 -11.95
CA VAL A 280 -13.80 6.60 -10.76
C VAL A 280 -15.17 7.23 -10.99
N GLY A 281 -16.02 7.24 -9.94
CA GLY A 281 -17.35 7.84 -9.99
C GLY A 281 -17.30 9.37 -9.92
N ARG A 282 -18.44 10.01 -10.18
CA ARG A 282 -18.62 11.46 -9.97
C ARG A 282 -18.60 11.75 -8.47
N GLU A 283 -19.07 10.80 -7.67
CA GLU A 283 -19.09 10.79 -6.22
C GLU A 283 -17.66 10.92 -5.69
N GLU A 284 -16.77 9.98 -6.03
CA GLU A 284 -15.38 10.03 -5.57
C GLU A 284 -14.61 11.22 -6.16
N THR A 285 -14.93 11.66 -7.38
CA THR A 285 -14.35 12.87 -7.97
C THR A 285 -14.67 14.10 -7.13
N MET A 286 -15.94 14.31 -6.79
CA MET A 286 -16.37 15.42 -5.94
C MET A 286 -15.88 15.26 -4.49
N GLY A 287 -15.85 14.04 -3.97
CA GLY A 287 -15.27 13.71 -2.67
C GLY A 287 -13.79 14.07 -2.58
N MET A 288 -13.01 13.83 -3.63
CA MET A 288 -11.60 14.23 -3.67
C MET A 288 -11.40 15.74 -3.71
N ILE A 289 -12.22 16.47 -4.47
CA ILE A 289 -12.19 17.95 -4.46
C ILE A 289 -12.48 18.46 -3.04
N ALA A 290 -13.50 17.91 -2.38
CA ALA A 290 -13.84 18.26 -1.01
C ALA A 290 -12.73 17.91 -0.02
N ALA A 291 -12.03 16.78 -0.20
CA ALA A 291 -10.90 16.39 0.63
C ALA A 291 -9.74 17.39 0.52
N VAL A 292 -9.39 17.81 -0.70
CA VAL A 292 -8.33 18.81 -0.93
C VAL A 292 -8.74 20.18 -0.38
N GLU A 293 -9.99 20.59 -0.58
CA GLU A 293 -10.49 21.84 -0.01
C GLU A 293 -10.48 21.82 1.53
N ALA A 294 -10.91 20.72 2.15
CA ALA A 294 -10.83 20.53 3.60
C ALA A 294 -9.38 20.55 4.08
N TRP A 295 -8.45 19.92 3.35
CA TRP A 295 -7.02 19.93 3.66
C TRP A 295 -6.45 21.35 3.84
N THR A 296 -6.87 22.30 3.00
CA THR A 296 -6.44 23.71 3.13
C THR A 296 -6.97 24.44 4.36
N LYS A 297 -8.00 23.90 5.02
CA LYS A 297 -8.71 24.53 6.15
C LYS A 297 -8.51 23.79 7.47
N ARG A 298 -7.99 22.55 7.44
CA ARG A 298 -7.76 21.71 8.61
C ARG A 298 -6.79 22.38 9.58
N ASP A 299 -7.10 22.29 10.87
CA ASP A 299 -6.17 22.67 11.95
C ASP A 299 -5.18 21.52 12.19
N HIS A 300 -4.21 21.38 11.27
CA HIS A 300 -3.18 20.35 11.32
C HIS A 300 -2.40 20.39 12.64
N ALA A 301 -2.18 21.58 13.22
CA ALA A 301 -1.50 21.74 14.50
C ALA A 301 -2.37 21.26 15.68
N GLY A 302 -3.67 21.55 15.64
CA GLY A 302 -4.64 21.03 16.60
C GLY A 302 -4.81 19.51 16.52
N GLU A 303 -4.85 18.95 15.31
CA GLU A 303 -4.86 17.50 15.08
C GLU A 303 -3.60 16.84 15.68
N TRP A 304 -2.42 17.41 15.43
CA TRP A 304 -1.17 16.93 16.03
C TRP A 304 -1.21 16.94 17.56
N LYS A 305 -1.66 18.04 18.16
CA LYS A 305 -1.83 18.16 19.63
C LYS A 305 -2.80 17.12 20.17
N ARG A 306 -3.91 16.86 19.46
CA ARG A 306 -4.91 15.85 19.82
C ARG A 306 -4.33 14.44 19.77
N TRP A 307 -3.56 14.12 18.73
CA TRP A 307 -2.86 12.84 18.64
C TRP A 307 -1.88 12.65 19.79
N LEU A 308 -1.08 13.67 20.11
CA LEU A 308 -0.16 13.61 21.24
C LEU A 308 -0.90 13.43 22.58
N SER A 309 -2.07 14.03 22.78
CA SER A 309 -2.85 13.83 24.01
C SER A 309 -3.40 12.41 24.14
N TRP A 310 -3.79 11.77 23.04
CA TRP A 310 -4.16 10.35 23.03
C TRP A 310 -2.98 9.45 23.40
N LEU A 311 -1.80 9.72 22.84
CA LEU A 311 -0.59 8.96 23.20
C LEU A 311 -0.18 9.17 24.65
N ASP A 312 -0.29 10.40 25.16
CA ASP A 312 -0.01 10.72 26.57
C ASP A 312 -0.96 9.97 27.51
N ASN A 313 -2.26 9.91 27.19
CA ASN A 313 -3.23 9.15 27.96
C ASN A 313 -2.88 7.64 28.00
N ILE A 314 -2.64 7.03 26.83
CA ILE A 314 -2.22 5.62 26.76
C ILE A 314 -0.93 5.40 27.55
N SER A 315 0.07 6.27 27.31
CA SER A 315 1.38 6.18 27.95
C SER A 315 1.26 6.18 29.47
N LYS A 316 0.61 7.20 30.05
CA LYS A 316 0.44 7.33 31.50
C LYS A 316 -0.23 6.09 32.11
N THR A 317 -1.29 5.60 31.47
CA THR A 317 -2.03 4.43 31.94
C THR A 317 -1.16 3.16 31.92
N VAL A 318 -0.45 2.88 30.82
CA VAL A 318 0.32 1.63 30.72
C VAL A 318 1.63 1.65 31.51
N THR A 319 2.24 2.82 31.71
CA THR A 319 3.47 2.95 32.52
C THR A 319 3.23 2.77 34.02
N ALA A 320 1.97 2.72 34.47
CA ALA A 320 1.66 2.34 35.85
C ALA A 320 1.97 0.85 36.12
N ILE A 321 2.17 0.03 35.07
CA ILE A 321 2.54 -1.38 35.16
C ILE A 321 4.06 -1.47 35.26
N ASP A 322 4.56 -2.02 36.37
CA ASP A 322 6.00 -2.14 36.61
C ASP A 322 6.71 -2.95 35.52
N GLY A 323 7.70 -2.35 34.85
CA GLY A 323 8.46 -2.94 33.76
C GLY A 323 7.98 -2.60 32.35
N VAL A 324 6.88 -1.84 32.20
CA VAL A 324 6.45 -1.28 30.91
C VAL A 324 7.08 0.08 30.70
N LYS A 325 7.65 0.31 29.50
CA LYS A 325 8.25 1.57 29.08
C LYS A 325 7.58 2.09 27.82
N THR A 326 7.52 3.41 27.68
CA THR A 326 6.96 4.06 26.50
C THR A 326 7.90 5.10 25.90
N THR A 327 7.79 5.33 24.59
CA THR A 327 8.52 6.38 23.88
C THR A 327 7.66 6.91 22.75
N VAL A 328 7.51 8.24 22.67
CA VAL A 328 6.85 8.89 21.55
C VAL A 328 7.86 9.17 20.44
N VAL A 329 7.51 8.81 19.21
CA VAL A 329 8.30 9.06 18.00
C VAL A 329 7.54 10.05 17.11
N GLU A 330 8.18 11.17 16.76
CA GLU A 330 7.59 12.24 15.95
C GLU A 330 8.34 12.41 14.61
N PRO A 331 7.76 12.03 13.46
CA PRO A 331 8.40 12.18 12.15
C PRO A 331 8.27 13.62 11.60
N LYS A 332 8.87 14.61 12.28
CA LYS A 332 8.64 16.04 11.98
C LYS A 332 9.12 16.47 10.59
N ASP A 333 10.22 15.90 10.12
CA ASP A 333 10.90 16.26 8.87
C ASP A 333 10.54 15.33 7.69
N GLN A 334 9.54 14.47 7.85
CA GLN A 334 9.09 13.52 6.82
C GLN A 334 7.66 13.84 6.38
N LEU A 335 7.37 13.59 5.11
CA LEU A 335 6.02 13.73 4.56
C LEU A 335 5.28 12.38 4.55
N SER A 336 6.01 11.29 4.35
CA SER A 336 5.48 9.92 4.32
C SER A 336 4.96 9.47 5.68
N ASN A 337 3.71 8.97 5.71
CA ASN A 337 3.04 8.42 6.88
C ASN A 337 3.19 9.32 8.13
N ARG A 338 3.02 10.64 7.96
CA ARG A 338 3.36 11.64 8.95
C ARG A 338 2.36 11.71 10.10
N THR A 339 2.63 10.97 11.16
CA THR A 339 1.81 10.94 12.37
C THR A 339 2.67 10.53 13.57
N PRO A 340 2.44 11.06 14.78
CA PRO A 340 3.19 10.64 15.95
C PRO A 340 2.79 9.21 16.33
N GLN A 341 3.77 8.45 16.78
CA GLN A 341 3.60 7.06 17.19
C GLN A 341 4.03 6.87 18.64
N LEU A 342 3.36 5.97 19.35
CA LEU A 342 3.79 5.52 20.67
C LEU A 342 4.37 4.11 20.55
N ARG A 343 5.62 3.96 20.96
CA ARG A 343 6.25 2.66 21.17
C ARG A 343 6.07 2.25 22.62
N ILE A 344 5.39 1.14 22.87
CA ILE A 344 5.28 0.49 24.18
C ILE A 344 6.25 -0.69 24.17
N SER A 345 7.08 -0.86 25.19
CA SER A 345 8.08 -1.92 25.26
C SER A 345 8.18 -2.51 26.66
N TRP A 346 8.51 -3.80 26.72
CA TRP A 346 8.72 -4.54 27.97
C TRP A 346 9.69 -5.70 27.75
N ASP A 347 10.12 -6.31 28.85
CA ASP A 347 10.92 -7.54 28.84
C ASP A 347 9.99 -8.75 28.66
N PRO A 348 10.08 -9.51 27.54
CA PRO A 348 9.24 -10.67 27.32
C PRO A 348 9.45 -11.78 28.37
N ALA A 349 10.63 -11.89 29.00
CA ALA A 349 10.89 -12.87 30.06
C ALA A 349 10.18 -12.52 31.37
N LYS A 350 9.91 -11.23 31.62
CA LYS A 350 9.15 -10.77 32.79
C LYS A 350 7.64 -10.98 32.63
N PHE A 351 7.11 -10.73 31.42
CA PHE A 351 5.67 -10.74 31.14
C PHE A 351 5.17 -12.05 30.49
N ASN A 352 6.09 -12.91 30.04
CA ASN A 352 5.81 -14.18 29.35
C ASN A 352 4.86 -14.00 28.14
N ILE A 353 5.02 -12.90 27.42
CA ILE A 353 4.29 -12.59 26.18
C ILE A 353 5.08 -11.59 25.34
N THR A 354 5.03 -11.77 24.03
CA THR A 354 5.68 -10.92 23.02
C THR A 354 4.71 -9.89 22.42
N GLY A 355 5.25 -8.86 21.79
CA GLY A 355 4.50 -7.87 21.04
C GLY A 355 3.76 -8.47 19.86
N GLU A 356 4.36 -9.45 19.17
CA GLU A 356 3.70 -10.20 18.10
C GLU A 356 2.46 -10.95 18.61
N GLU A 357 2.56 -11.63 19.77
CA GLU A 357 1.43 -12.33 20.39
C GLU A 357 0.34 -11.36 20.85
N ILE A 358 0.69 -10.21 21.44
CA ILE A 358 -0.28 -9.18 21.79
C ILE A 358 -0.97 -8.63 20.53
N ALA A 359 -0.22 -8.38 19.45
CA ALA A 359 -0.79 -7.90 18.19
C ALA A 359 -1.79 -8.90 17.60
N GLU A 360 -1.46 -10.19 17.58
CA GLU A 360 -2.38 -11.24 17.14
C GLU A 360 -3.60 -11.34 18.05
N LEU A 361 -3.41 -11.33 19.38
CA LEU A 361 -4.51 -11.36 20.35
C LEU A 361 -5.48 -10.19 20.15
N PHE A 362 -4.96 -8.97 20.01
CA PHE A 362 -5.76 -7.76 19.81
C PHE A 362 -6.46 -7.75 18.46
N GLY A 363 -5.82 -8.28 17.40
CA GLY A 363 -6.43 -8.40 16.08
C GLY A 363 -7.56 -9.43 16.01
N ARG A 364 -7.55 -10.46 16.88
CA ARG A 364 -8.50 -11.58 16.84
C ARG A 364 -9.63 -11.50 17.86
N THR A 365 -9.47 -10.77 18.95
CA THR A 365 -10.43 -10.72 20.06
C THR A 365 -11.14 -9.36 20.16
N LYS A 366 -12.36 -9.33 20.69
CA LYS A 366 -13.15 -8.09 20.81
C LYS A 366 -12.77 -7.26 22.06
N PRO A 367 -12.76 -5.92 21.99
CA PRO A 367 -12.79 -5.13 20.75
C PRO A 367 -11.50 -5.33 19.95
N ARG A 368 -11.62 -5.47 18.62
CA ARG A 368 -10.45 -5.70 17.76
C ARG A 368 -9.64 -4.43 17.64
N ILE A 369 -8.33 -4.53 17.76
CA ILE A 369 -7.39 -3.41 17.59
C ILE A 369 -6.27 -3.85 16.65
N ALA A 370 -6.11 -3.13 15.53
CA ALA A 370 -4.98 -3.32 14.62
C ALA A 370 -3.79 -2.48 15.09
N LEU A 371 -2.64 -3.11 15.32
CA LEU A 371 -1.43 -2.45 15.78
C LEU A 371 -0.18 -3.19 15.28
N GLY A 372 1.00 -2.58 15.35
CA GLY A 372 2.25 -3.23 14.97
C GLY A 372 2.92 -3.88 16.18
N GLY A 373 3.27 -5.16 16.11
CA GLY A 373 4.04 -5.87 17.15
C GLY A 373 5.37 -6.37 16.62
N GLY A 374 6.39 -6.41 17.47
CA GLY A 374 7.72 -6.89 17.08
C GLY A 374 8.65 -7.14 18.26
N SER A 375 9.68 -7.95 18.04
CA SER A 375 10.74 -8.23 19.01
C SER A 375 12.13 -7.90 18.43
N ARG A 376 12.99 -7.26 19.22
CA ARG A 376 14.37 -6.90 18.83
C ARG A 376 15.30 -6.82 20.03
N GLU A 377 16.48 -7.43 19.89
CA GLU A 377 17.61 -7.29 20.85
C GLU A 377 17.21 -7.56 22.31
N GLY A 378 16.45 -8.63 22.56
CA GLY A 378 16.01 -9.02 23.90
C GLY A 378 14.84 -8.21 24.48
N SER A 379 14.32 -7.22 23.74
CA SER A 379 13.10 -6.48 24.09
C SER A 379 11.98 -6.80 23.11
N THR A 380 10.74 -6.64 23.55
CA THR A 380 9.58 -6.71 22.67
C THR A 380 8.79 -5.40 22.73
N PHE A 381 8.04 -5.09 21.68
CA PHE A 381 7.35 -3.82 21.55
C PHE A 381 6.05 -3.90 20.75
N ILE A 382 5.18 -2.92 21.04
CA ILE A 382 4.06 -2.51 20.19
C ILE A 382 4.29 -1.09 19.68
N SER A 383 3.90 -0.82 18.43
CA SER A 383 3.75 0.53 17.89
C SER A 383 2.26 0.86 17.69
N ILE A 384 1.86 2.02 18.22
CA ILE A 384 0.52 2.61 18.07
C ILE A 384 0.65 3.86 17.20
N THR A 385 -0.05 3.86 16.07
CA THR A 385 -0.13 4.97 15.12
C THR A 385 -1.43 5.74 15.35
N THR A 386 -1.35 7.07 15.49
CA THR A 386 -2.51 7.89 15.89
C THR A 386 -3.38 8.40 14.75
N GLY A 387 -2.83 8.51 13.54
CA GLY A 387 -3.50 9.21 12.44
C GLY A 387 -4.88 8.69 12.06
N GLN A 388 -5.22 7.44 12.42
CA GLN A 388 -6.53 6.82 12.13
C GLN A 388 -7.37 6.52 13.37
N MET A 389 -6.86 6.84 14.57
CA MET A 389 -7.63 6.70 15.81
C MET A 389 -8.79 7.70 15.85
N GLN A 390 -9.89 7.27 16.46
CA GLN A 390 -11.08 8.07 16.69
C GLN A 390 -11.20 8.53 18.15
N PRO A 391 -11.97 9.59 18.44
CA PRO A 391 -12.19 10.01 19.83
C PRO A 391 -12.71 8.87 20.71
N GLY A 392 -11.99 8.58 21.79
CA GLY A 392 -12.32 7.50 22.74
C GLY A 392 -11.55 6.20 22.52
N ASP A 393 -10.95 5.99 21.34
CA ASP A 393 -10.13 4.80 21.07
C ASP A 393 -8.93 4.73 22.03
N ASP A 394 -8.37 5.88 22.42
CA ASP A 394 -7.27 6.00 23.37
C ASP A 394 -7.55 5.29 24.70
N LYS A 395 -8.78 5.36 25.20
CA LYS A 395 -9.19 4.73 26.46
C LYS A 395 -9.34 3.23 26.28
N VAL A 396 -10.03 2.80 25.22
CA VAL A 396 -10.24 1.38 24.92
C VAL A 396 -8.91 0.66 24.72
N VAL A 397 -7.98 1.29 24.00
CA VAL A 397 -6.64 0.77 23.76
C VAL A 397 -5.84 0.68 25.07
N ALA A 398 -5.84 1.74 25.89
CA ALA A 398 -5.15 1.75 27.17
C ALA A 398 -5.68 0.66 28.12
N ASP A 399 -7.00 0.55 28.27
CA ASP A 399 -7.65 -0.47 29.10
C ASP A 399 -7.31 -1.89 28.64
N ARG A 400 -7.27 -2.10 27.31
CA ARG A 400 -6.90 -3.40 26.74
C ARG A 400 -5.46 -3.78 27.08
N PHE A 401 -4.53 -2.83 26.98
CA PHE A 401 -3.14 -3.03 27.40
C PHE A 401 -3.04 -3.34 28.89
N VAL A 402 -3.75 -2.60 29.75
CA VAL A 402 -3.75 -2.85 31.19
C VAL A 402 -4.26 -4.26 31.49
N SER A 403 -5.38 -4.66 30.89
CA SER A 403 -5.94 -6.00 31.06
C SER A 403 -4.91 -7.07 30.71
N VAL A 404 -4.32 -6.98 29.51
CA VAL A 404 -3.41 -8.02 29.01
C VAL A 404 -2.06 -8.00 29.73
N LEU A 405 -1.44 -6.84 29.96
CA LEU A 405 -0.13 -6.78 30.60
C LEU A 405 -0.18 -7.01 32.12
N SER A 406 -1.35 -6.91 32.76
CA SER A 406 -1.52 -7.26 34.19
C SER A 406 -1.84 -8.73 34.44
N GLU A 407 -2.13 -9.51 33.40
CA GLU A 407 -2.37 -10.96 33.55
C GLU A 407 -1.12 -11.70 34.01
N LYS A 408 -1.25 -12.52 35.06
CA LYS A 408 -0.19 -13.44 35.48
C LYS A 408 -0.10 -14.59 34.49
N ARG A 409 1.01 -14.67 33.77
CA ARG A 409 1.32 -15.75 32.83
C ARG A 409 2.42 -16.65 33.35
N THR A 410 2.30 -17.94 33.07
CA THR A 410 3.40 -18.88 33.27
C THR A 410 4.39 -18.74 32.11
N PRO A 411 5.70 -18.88 32.36
CA PRO A 411 6.69 -18.90 31.30
C PRO A 411 6.34 -19.98 30.26
N GLN A 412 6.29 -19.58 29.00
CA GLN A 412 6.17 -20.56 27.93
C GLN A 412 7.42 -21.45 27.92
N LYS A 413 7.23 -22.75 27.74
CA LYS A 413 8.35 -23.66 27.52
C LYS A 413 8.93 -23.35 26.14
N THR A 414 10.20 -22.96 26.11
CA THR A 414 10.94 -22.69 24.88
C THR A 414 11.52 -23.95 24.26
N ASP A 415 11.59 -25.03 25.02
CA ASP A 415 12.09 -26.32 24.53
C ASP A 415 11.09 -26.94 23.55
N MET A 416 11.55 -27.16 22.33
CA MET A 416 10.79 -27.89 21.33
C MET A 416 10.61 -29.35 21.75
N LYS A 417 9.41 -29.90 21.60
CA LYS A 417 9.19 -31.34 21.81
C LYS A 417 10.03 -32.12 20.79
N PRO A 418 10.81 -33.15 21.18
CA PRO A 418 11.61 -33.91 20.23
C PRO A 418 10.78 -34.42 19.05
N ALA A 419 11.34 -34.35 17.85
CA ALA A 419 10.68 -34.85 16.65
C ALA A 419 10.35 -36.34 16.78
N THR A 420 9.12 -36.73 16.48
CA THR A 420 8.67 -38.14 16.45
C THR A 420 8.59 -38.70 15.02
N VAL A 421 8.94 -37.89 14.02
CA VAL A 421 8.91 -38.21 12.60
C VAL A 421 10.21 -37.80 11.91
N ALA A 422 10.67 -38.58 10.94
CA ALA A 422 11.84 -38.29 10.13
C ALA A 422 11.41 -37.66 8.79
N LEU A 423 11.74 -36.39 8.60
CA LEU A 423 11.34 -35.59 7.43
C LEU A 423 12.44 -35.47 6.38
N LYS A 424 13.69 -35.84 6.69
CA LYS A 424 14.78 -35.83 5.72
C LYS A 424 14.41 -36.57 4.42
N GLY A 425 14.71 -35.95 3.28
CA GLY A 425 14.54 -36.51 1.95
C GLY A 425 13.73 -35.63 1.00
N HIS A 426 13.28 -36.26 -0.09
CA HIS A 426 12.56 -35.60 -1.17
C HIS A 426 11.05 -35.81 -1.00
N TRP A 427 10.29 -34.75 -1.25
CA TRP A 427 8.84 -34.74 -1.12
C TRP A 427 8.20 -34.13 -2.37
N ASP A 428 7.25 -34.86 -2.95
CA ASP A 428 6.36 -34.37 -3.97
C ASP A 428 5.25 -33.57 -3.28
N LEU A 429 5.15 -32.27 -3.57
CA LEU A 429 4.27 -31.32 -2.88
C LEU A 429 3.15 -30.86 -3.81
N ASP A 430 1.90 -31.14 -3.45
CA ASP A 430 0.73 -30.55 -4.08
C ASP A 430 0.26 -29.37 -3.23
N VAL A 431 0.31 -28.16 -3.79
CA VAL A 431 -0.26 -26.94 -3.20
C VAL A 431 -1.61 -26.66 -3.84
N GLN A 432 -2.66 -26.74 -3.05
CA GLN A 432 -4.03 -26.46 -3.49
C GLN A 432 -4.37 -24.98 -3.27
N PHE A 433 -4.49 -24.26 -4.38
CA PHE A 433 -5.11 -22.94 -4.45
C PHE A 433 -6.61 -23.09 -4.72
N PHE A 434 -7.37 -21.99 -4.77
CA PHE A 434 -8.84 -22.04 -4.90
C PHE A 434 -9.34 -22.74 -6.17
N SER A 435 -8.63 -22.61 -7.29
CA SER A 435 -9.06 -23.11 -8.59
C SER A 435 -8.02 -24.00 -9.28
N SER A 436 -6.89 -24.28 -8.63
CA SER A 436 -5.80 -25.05 -9.21
C SER A 436 -4.97 -25.78 -8.17
N VAL A 437 -4.27 -26.81 -8.63
CA VAL A 437 -3.23 -27.50 -7.87
C VAL A 437 -1.90 -27.21 -8.54
N SER A 438 -0.95 -26.71 -7.75
CA SER A 438 0.42 -26.48 -8.16
C SER A 438 1.31 -27.63 -7.70
N LYS A 439 2.00 -28.27 -8.64
CA LYS A 439 2.95 -29.35 -8.34
C LYS A 439 4.33 -28.78 -8.08
N GLN A 440 4.79 -28.97 -6.87
CA GLN A 440 6.02 -28.41 -6.30
C GLN A 440 6.83 -29.54 -5.65
N SER A 441 8.01 -29.22 -5.12
CA SER A 441 8.79 -30.22 -4.37
C SER A 441 9.58 -29.60 -3.23
N LEU A 442 9.77 -30.38 -2.17
CA LEU A 442 10.65 -30.05 -1.05
C LEU A 442 11.81 -31.03 -1.02
N ILE A 443 13.01 -30.52 -0.78
CA ILE A 443 14.19 -31.31 -0.40
C ILE A 443 14.56 -30.86 0.99
N ILE A 444 14.41 -31.75 1.96
CA ILE A 444 14.55 -31.46 3.38
C ILE A 444 15.78 -32.19 3.92
N GLU A 445 16.66 -31.44 4.56
CA GLU A 445 17.63 -31.93 5.53
C GLU A 445 17.07 -31.69 6.95
N GLN A 446 17.43 -32.58 7.88
CA GLN A 446 16.92 -32.53 9.25
C GLN A 446 18.05 -32.80 10.23
N ASP A 447 18.19 -31.91 11.22
CA ASP A 447 19.04 -32.07 12.38
C ASP A 447 18.20 -31.91 13.66
N GLY A 448 17.86 -33.05 14.29
CA GLY A 448 16.91 -33.09 15.40
C GLY A 448 15.56 -32.47 15.04
N ASN A 449 15.26 -31.33 15.64
CA ASN A 449 14.03 -30.54 15.44
C ASN A 449 14.12 -29.52 14.30
N TRP A 450 15.31 -29.26 13.77
CA TRP A 450 15.56 -28.22 12.78
C TRP A 450 15.49 -28.77 11.36
N LEU A 451 14.89 -28.00 10.47
CA LEU A 451 14.74 -28.33 9.05
C LEU A 451 15.40 -27.25 8.21
N GLU A 452 16.14 -27.67 7.20
CA GLU A 452 16.69 -26.80 6.16
C GLU A 452 16.60 -27.48 4.80
N GLY A 453 16.84 -26.73 3.71
CA GLY A 453 16.94 -27.29 2.38
C GLY A 453 16.34 -26.38 1.32
N SER A 454 15.61 -26.97 0.37
CA SER A 454 15.06 -26.22 -0.76
C SER A 454 13.59 -26.52 -1.01
N HIS A 455 12.89 -25.47 -1.43
CA HIS A 455 11.53 -25.52 -1.92
C HIS A 455 11.53 -25.07 -3.38
N LYS A 456 11.16 -25.99 -4.27
CA LYS A 456 10.96 -25.71 -5.69
C LYS A 456 9.48 -25.44 -5.95
N GLY A 457 9.15 -24.18 -6.23
CA GLY A 457 7.85 -23.79 -6.77
C GLY A 457 7.76 -24.03 -8.28
N GLU A 458 6.77 -23.41 -8.92
CA GLU A 458 6.58 -23.54 -10.38
C GLU A 458 7.71 -22.88 -11.18
N PHE A 459 8.14 -21.70 -10.74
CA PHE A 459 9.05 -20.84 -11.51
C PHE A 459 10.44 -20.70 -10.88
N SER A 460 10.59 -21.01 -9.59
CA SER A 460 11.80 -20.73 -8.83
C SER A 460 12.11 -21.82 -7.81
N VAL A 461 13.40 -21.97 -7.49
CA VAL A 461 13.88 -22.73 -6.34
C VAL A 461 14.34 -21.73 -5.28
N ARG A 462 13.90 -21.93 -4.05
CA ARG A 462 14.13 -21.04 -2.90
C ARG A 462 14.57 -21.84 -1.69
N GLU A 463 15.31 -21.19 -0.80
CA GLU A 463 15.71 -21.79 0.47
C GLU A 463 14.48 -22.08 1.34
N LEU A 464 14.54 -23.20 2.04
CA LEU A 464 13.56 -23.66 3.00
C LEU A 464 14.24 -23.72 4.36
N GLN A 465 13.58 -23.20 5.38
CA GLN A 465 13.93 -23.39 6.78
C GLN A 465 12.69 -23.76 7.57
N GLY A 466 12.83 -24.48 8.66
CA GLY A 466 11.68 -24.88 9.46
C GLY A 466 12.03 -25.61 10.74
N THR A 467 10.98 -26.08 11.39
CA THR A 467 11.05 -26.90 12.59
C THR A 467 10.03 -28.03 12.54
N VAL A 468 10.31 -29.09 13.29
CA VAL A 468 9.37 -30.17 13.59
C VAL A 468 9.33 -30.39 15.10
N GLU A 469 8.13 -30.42 15.68
CA GLU A 469 7.90 -30.63 17.11
C GLU A 469 6.93 -31.78 17.32
N GLY A 470 7.41 -32.90 17.86
CA GLY A 470 6.66 -34.16 17.73
C GLY A 470 6.41 -34.45 16.25
N ASN A 471 5.16 -34.33 15.81
CA ASN A 471 4.77 -34.50 14.41
C ASN A 471 4.20 -33.22 13.76
N GLU A 472 4.22 -32.08 14.47
CA GLU A 472 3.84 -30.78 13.90
C GLU A 472 5.01 -30.23 13.10
N VAL A 473 4.73 -29.70 11.90
CA VAL A 473 5.74 -29.20 10.97
C VAL A 473 5.43 -27.75 10.64
N LYS A 474 6.43 -26.89 10.82
CA LYS A 474 6.38 -25.50 10.40
C LYS A 474 7.56 -25.23 9.49
N MET A 475 7.31 -24.69 8.31
CA MET A 475 8.37 -24.36 7.36
C MET A 475 8.13 -22.99 6.76
N ARG A 476 9.20 -22.33 6.32
CA ARG A 476 9.15 -21.05 5.63
C ARG A 476 10.08 -21.08 4.44
N SER A 477 9.62 -20.49 3.35
CA SER A 477 10.45 -20.15 2.19
C SER A 477 10.00 -18.80 1.64
N SER A 478 10.87 -18.09 0.92
CA SER A 478 10.53 -16.78 0.33
C SER A 478 10.86 -16.77 -1.15
N ASP A 479 9.90 -16.42 -2.01
CA ASP A 479 10.14 -16.13 -3.41
C ASP A 479 10.35 -14.63 -3.58
N ARG A 480 11.56 -14.24 -3.98
CA ARG A 480 11.98 -12.84 -4.13
C ARG A 480 12.09 -12.50 -5.60
N GLN A 481 11.33 -11.50 -6.02
CA GLN A 481 11.43 -10.89 -7.33
C GLN A 481 11.86 -9.43 -7.17
N ILE A 482 12.29 -8.78 -8.25
CA ILE A 482 12.53 -7.34 -8.15
C ILE A 482 11.21 -6.67 -7.79
N ALA A 483 11.23 -5.81 -6.77
CA ALA A 483 10.07 -5.09 -6.22
C ALA A 483 9.02 -5.94 -5.48
N ASP A 484 9.19 -7.26 -5.36
CA ASP A 484 8.15 -8.15 -4.79
C ASP A 484 8.74 -9.30 -3.97
N ASN A 485 7.99 -9.79 -2.98
CA ASN A 485 8.41 -10.90 -2.14
C ASN A 485 7.20 -11.65 -1.56
N ILE A 486 7.10 -12.93 -1.87
CA ILE A 486 6.06 -13.80 -1.32
C ILE A 486 6.70 -14.75 -0.32
N THR A 487 6.32 -14.62 0.95
CA THR A 487 6.68 -15.60 1.98
C THR A 487 5.63 -16.70 2.04
N PHE A 488 6.06 -17.95 1.87
CA PHE A 488 5.22 -19.13 2.11
C PHE A 488 5.54 -19.69 3.49
N SER A 489 4.58 -19.55 4.42
CA SER A 489 4.67 -20.08 5.79
C SER A 489 3.76 -21.30 5.93
N PHE A 490 4.36 -22.48 5.88
CA PHE A 490 3.70 -23.76 6.04
C PHE A 490 3.43 -24.05 7.52
N SER A 491 2.25 -24.57 7.83
CA SER A 491 1.89 -25.10 9.13
C SER A 491 1.06 -26.35 8.94
N GLY A 492 1.50 -27.48 9.49
CA GLY A 492 0.84 -28.76 9.27
C GLY A 492 1.31 -29.86 10.20
N THR A 493 0.95 -31.08 9.85
CA THR A 493 1.40 -32.29 10.56
C THR A 493 1.95 -33.30 9.57
N ALA A 494 2.85 -34.14 10.06
CA ALA A 494 3.40 -35.27 9.34
C ALA A 494 2.94 -36.58 9.99
N LYS A 495 2.65 -37.57 9.16
CA LYS A 495 2.39 -38.94 9.60
C LYS A 495 2.80 -39.88 8.47
N ASP A 496 3.57 -40.91 8.81
CA ASP A 496 4.12 -41.86 7.85
C ASP A 496 4.89 -41.11 6.74
N ASP A 497 4.60 -41.40 5.47
CA ASP A 497 5.19 -40.75 4.30
C ASP A 497 4.35 -39.59 3.75
N THR A 498 3.57 -38.91 4.60
CA THR A 498 2.70 -37.80 4.20
C THR A 498 2.78 -36.62 5.16
N MET A 499 2.81 -35.40 4.61
CA MET A 499 2.59 -34.15 5.33
C MET A 499 1.36 -33.46 4.79
N THR A 500 0.56 -32.85 5.65
CA THR A 500 -0.61 -32.05 5.24
C THR A 500 -0.74 -30.81 6.11
N GLY A 501 -1.23 -29.71 5.53
CA GLY A 501 -1.47 -28.50 6.30
C GLY A 501 -1.91 -27.31 5.47
N SER A 502 -1.68 -26.13 6.01
CA SER A 502 -1.96 -24.84 5.37
C SER A 502 -0.68 -24.09 5.04
N ILE A 503 -0.79 -23.17 4.09
CA ILE A 503 0.27 -22.22 3.72
C ILE A 503 -0.29 -20.81 3.85
N TYR A 504 0.20 -20.08 4.84
CA TYR A 504 -0.04 -18.65 4.97
C TYR A 504 0.93 -17.89 4.06
N MET A 505 0.40 -16.93 3.30
CA MET A 505 1.15 -16.19 2.28
C MET A 505 1.10 -14.68 2.48
N GLY A 506 0.98 -14.22 3.73
CA GLY A 506 0.92 -12.78 4.02
C GLY A 506 -0.42 -12.18 3.60
N GLU A 507 -0.38 -11.22 2.67
CA GLU A 507 -1.57 -10.51 2.18
C GLU A 507 -2.45 -11.37 1.25
N TYR A 508 -1.92 -12.50 0.76
CA TYR A 508 -2.67 -13.45 -0.05
C TYR A 508 -3.46 -14.43 0.81
N MET A 509 -4.55 -14.95 0.25
CA MET A 509 -5.39 -15.94 0.90
C MET A 509 -4.62 -17.24 1.19
N THR A 510 -4.97 -17.91 2.29
CA THR A 510 -4.33 -19.16 2.72
C THR A 510 -4.58 -20.30 1.72
N ALA A 511 -3.53 -21.02 1.35
CA ALA A 511 -3.62 -22.26 0.56
C ALA A 511 -3.54 -23.48 1.48
N THR A 512 -3.82 -24.67 0.95
CA THR A 512 -3.54 -25.94 1.64
C THR A 512 -2.50 -26.75 0.89
N PHE A 513 -1.85 -27.69 1.57
CA PHE A 513 -0.86 -28.54 0.94
C PHE A 513 -0.96 -29.98 1.39
N THR A 514 -0.57 -30.88 0.49
CA THR A 514 -0.26 -32.28 0.77
C THR A 514 1.10 -32.61 0.17
N ALA A 515 2.02 -33.15 0.96
CA ALA A 515 3.30 -33.62 0.47
C ALA A 515 3.44 -35.12 0.71
N LYS A 516 3.97 -35.85 -0.27
CA LYS A 516 4.24 -37.30 -0.16
C LYS A 516 5.72 -37.57 -0.37
N ARG A 517 6.28 -38.51 0.38
CA ARG A 517 7.68 -38.88 0.19
C ARG A 517 7.91 -39.39 -1.23
N HIS A 518 8.89 -38.81 -1.92
CA HIS A 518 9.24 -39.17 -3.27
C HIS A 518 9.78 -40.59 -3.34
N LYS A 519 9.31 -41.38 -4.31
CA LYS A 519 9.80 -42.75 -4.55
C LYS A 519 10.76 -42.78 -5.73
N PHE A 520 12.05 -42.92 -5.42
CA PHE A 520 13.08 -43.12 -6.45
C PHE A 520 12.88 -44.46 -7.17
N LYS A 521 12.88 -44.42 -8.50
CA LYS A 521 12.70 -45.62 -9.36
C LYS A 521 14.00 -46.34 -9.70
N ALA A 522 15.15 -45.69 -9.49
CA ALA A 522 16.45 -46.28 -9.79
C ALA A 522 16.73 -47.48 -8.89
N LYS A 523 17.28 -48.55 -9.48
CA LYS A 523 17.71 -49.72 -8.71
C LYS A 523 18.96 -49.36 -7.91
N ARG A 524 19.07 -49.89 -6.70
CA ARG A 524 20.32 -49.84 -5.92
C ARG A 524 21.27 -50.88 -6.49
N GLU A 525 22.15 -50.45 -7.38
CA GLU A 525 23.19 -51.29 -7.98
C GLU A 525 24.54 -50.59 -7.97
N LYS A 526 25.61 -51.38 -8.03
CA LYS A 526 26.96 -50.82 -8.14
C LYS A 526 27.09 -50.19 -9.52
N ILE A 527 27.48 -48.92 -9.56
CA ILE A 527 27.77 -48.22 -10.80
C ILE A 527 29.17 -48.65 -11.25
N PHE A 528 29.25 -49.31 -12.41
CA PHE A 528 30.53 -49.57 -13.07
C PHE A 528 30.96 -48.31 -13.82
N ILE A 529 32.17 -47.82 -13.52
CA ILE A 529 32.78 -46.69 -14.22
C ILE A 529 33.87 -47.28 -15.12
N PRO A 530 33.73 -47.25 -16.46
CA PRO A 530 34.76 -47.77 -17.35
C PRO A 530 36.06 -46.98 -17.22
N SER A 531 37.19 -47.66 -17.32
CA SER A 531 38.54 -47.07 -17.15
C SER A 531 39.08 -46.37 -18.41
N GLY A 532 38.24 -46.13 -19.42
CA GLY A 532 38.64 -45.51 -20.69
C GLY A 532 37.45 -45.14 -21.58
N PRO A 533 37.70 -44.52 -22.75
CA PRO A 533 36.68 -44.24 -23.76
C PRO A 533 35.94 -45.52 -24.16
N PRO A 534 34.66 -45.44 -24.59
CA PRO A 534 33.84 -46.62 -24.83
C PRO A 534 34.38 -47.44 -26.01
N LEU A 535 35.24 -48.41 -25.72
CA LEU A 535 35.64 -49.49 -26.63
C LEU A 535 34.85 -50.78 -26.35
N ALA A 536 34.07 -50.79 -25.27
CA ALA A 536 33.07 -51.79 -24.95
C ALA A 536 32.09 -51.19 -23.92
N THR A 537 31.00 -50.60 -24.41
CA THR A 537 29.77 -50.35 -23.65
C THR A 537 28.60 -50.81 -24.50
#